data_AF-A0A2S5TAU3-F1
#
_entry.id   AF-A0A2S5TAU3-F1
#
_cell.length_a   1.000
_cell.length_b   1.000
_cell.length_c   1.000
_cell.angle_alpha   90.00
_cell.angle_beta   90.00
_cell.angle_gamma   90.00
#
_symmetry.space_group_name_H-M   'P 1'
#
loop_
_entity.id
_entity.type
_entity.pdbx_description
1 polymer ?
#
loop_
_entity_poly.entity_id
_entity_poly.type
_entity_poly.pdbx_seq_one_letter_code
_entity_poly.pdbx_strand_id
1 'polypeptide(L)' 'MKGRDARVEPALPGDEARAAAHRAAFATQIAVAGFTAEFTEALLHHEPGQLCWVRFTPAAVYMQTPGPRAGERLRPGA' A
#
# COMPACT_ATOMS: atom_id res chain seq x y z
N MET A 1 -10.96 -2.73 -0.04
CA MET A 1 -11.27 -3.20 1.34
C MET A 1 -12.00 -2.10 2.11
N LYS A 2 -12.83 -2.47 3.09
CA LYS A 2 -13.49 -1.57 4.05
C LYS A 2 -13.30 -2.11 5.46
N GLY A 3 -13.22 -1.21 6.44
CA GLY A 3 -13.00 -1.53 7.85
C GLY A 3 -13.76 -0.59 8.77
N ARG A 4 -13.62 -0.84 10.07
CA ARG A 4 -14.14 0.00 11.17
C ARG A 4 -12.98 0.41 12.08
N ASP A 5 -13.20 1.30 13.05
CA ASP A 5 -12.23 1.69 14.09
C ASP A 5 -10.86 2.22 13.60
N ALA A 6 -10.86 2.85 12.42
CA ALA A 6 -9.65 3.41 11.83
C ALA A 6 -9.03 4.51 12.67
N ARG A 7 -7.73 4.41 12.90
CA ARG A 7 -6.91 5.39 13.60
C ARG A 7 -5.51 5.46 12.99
N VAL A 8 -4.89 6.63 13.13
CA VAL A 8 -3.50 6.86 12.76
C VAL A 8 -2.65 6.64 13.99
N GLU A 9 -1.62 5.81 13.88
CA GLU A 9 -0.66 5.50 14.95
C GLU A 9 0.74 5.92 14.49
N PRO A 10 1.66 6.28 15.40
CA PRO A 10 3.04 6.63 15.04
C PRO A 10 3.76 5.47 14.35
N ALA A 11 4.70 5.79 13.46
CA ALA A 11 5.67 4.80 12.97
C ALA A 11 6.50 4.22 14.12
N LEU A 12 6.89 2.96 13.97
CA LEU A 12 7.73 2.23 14.90
C LEU A 12 9.21 2.34 14.51
N PRO A 13 10.12 2.10 15.46
CA PRO A 13 11.55 2.00 15.15
C PRO A 13 11.80 0.98 14.03
N GLY A 14 12.47 1.44 12.96
CA GLY A 14 12.83 0.62 11.80
C GLY A 14 11.84 0.67 10.63
N ASP A 15 10.68 1.32 10.77
CA ASP A 15 9.72 1.43 9.65
C ASP A 15 10.26 2.29 8.51
N GLU A 16 11.03 3.33 8.79
CA GLU A 16 11.69 4.14 7.75
C GLU A 16 12.64 3.29 6.88
N ALA A 17 13.42 2.40 7.51
CA ALA A 17 14.31 1.48 6.78
C ALA A 17 13.51 0.48 5.92
N ARG A 18 12.36 0.02 6.42
CA ARG A 18 11.44 -0.86 5.67
C ARG A 18 10.80 -0.12 4.50
N ALA A 19 10.38 1.13 4.69
CA ALA A 19 9.82 1.97 3.64
C ALA A 19 10.85 2.23 2.53
N ALA A 20 12.10 2.53 2.89
CA ALA A 20 13.20 2.69 1.93
C ALA A 20 13.46 1.40 1.12
N ALA A 21 13.52 0.24 1.78
CA ALA A 21 13.69 -1.05 1.11
C ALA A 21 12.49 -1.37 0.18
N HIS A 22 11.27 -1.05 0.60
CA HIS A 22 10.07 -1.23 -0.21
C HIS A 22 10.09 -0.34 -1.46
N ARG A 23 10.46 0.94 -1.34
CA ARG A 23 10.61 1.88 -2.47
C ARG A 23 11.59 1.36 -3.51
N ALA A 24 12.77 0.91 -3.08
CA ALA A 24 13.78 0.35 -3.97
C ALA A 24 13.30 -0.93 -4.69
N ALA A 25 12.60 -1.81 -3.96
CA ALA A 25 12.01 -3.02 -4.55
C ALA A 25 10.92 -2.69 -5.57
N PHE A 26 10.03 -1.75 -5.25
CA PHE A 26 8.97 -1.29 -6.15
C PHE A 26 9.53 -0.65 -7.42
N ALA A 27 10.56 0.20 -7.31
CA ALA A 27 11.25 0.79 -8.46
C ALA A 27 11.79 -0.27 -9.42
N THR A 28 12.41 -1.33 -8.88
CA THR A 28 12.90 -2.45 -9.69
C THR A 28 11.75 -3.20 -10.39
N GLN A 29 10.65 -3.43 -9.68
CA GLN A 29 9.50 -4.17 -10.21
C GLN A 29 8.75 -3.41 -11.30
N ILE A 30 8.56 -2.10 -11.14
CA ILE A 30 7.77 -1.31 -12.09
C ILE A 30 8.58 -0.87 -13.31
N ALA A 31 9.92 -0.91 -13.24
CA ALA A 31 10.79 -0.60 -14.38
C ALA A 31 10.50 -1.47 -15.62
N VAL A 32 10.10 -2.73 -15.42
CA VAL A 32 9.72 -3.64 -16.54
C VAL A 32 8.49 -3.17 -17.31
N ALA A 33 7.66 -2.33 -16.68
CA ALA A 33 6.50 -1.68 -17.30
C ALA A 33 6.85 -0.33 -17.96
N GLY A 34 8.13 0.04 -18.01
CA GLY A 34 8.62 1.24 -18.71
C GLY A 34 8.69 2.51 -17.87
N PHE A 35 8.49 2.43 -16.55
CA PHE A 35 8.60 3.58 -15.66
C PHE A 35 10.06 3.82 -15.25
N THR A 36 10.44 5.11 -15.14
CA THR A 36 11.80 5.47 -14.74
C THR A 36 11.97 5.41 -13.23
N ALA A 37 13.24 5.34 -12.79
CA ALA A 37 13.59 5.39 -11.38
C ALA A 37 13.18 6.73 -10.76
N GLU A 38 13.40 7.84 -11.46
CA GLU A 38 13.06 9.19 -11.01
C GLU A 38 11.56 9.35 -10.77
N PHE A 39 10.74 8.86 -11.70
CA PHE A 39 9.29 8.85 -11.54
C PHE A 39 8.87 8.06 -10.29
N THR A 40 9.46 6.89 -10.10
CA THR A 40 9.09 5.99 -9.01
C THR A 40 9.52 6.51 -7.64
N GLU A 41 10.72 7.08 -7.56
CA GLU A 41 11.20 7.75 -6.35
C GLU A 41 10.34 8.95 -5.97
N ALA A 42 9.92 9.76 -6.95
CA ALA A 42 9.01 10.87 -6.72
C ALA A 42 7.61 10.41 -6.27
N LEU A 43 7.08 9.35 -6.91
CA LEU A 43 5.75 8.81 -6.61
C LEU A 43 5.62 8.31 -5.16
N LEU A 44 6.67 7.69 -4.63
CA LEU A 44 6.68 7.10 -3.29
C LEU A 44 7.46 7.94 -2.27
N HIS A 45 7.80 9.19 -2.61
CA HIS A 45 8.50 10.07 -1.70
C HIS A 45 7.64 10.44 -0.49
N HIS A 46 8.28 10.53 0.68
CA HIS A 46 7.71 11.10 1.89
C HIS A 46 8.80 11.84 2.67
N GLU A 47 8.40 12.88 3.41
CA GLU A 47 9.31 13.60 4.30
C GLU A 47 9.66 12.76 5.54
N PRO A 48 10.91 12.83 6.04
CA PRO A 48 11.30 12.10 7.26
C PRO A 48 10.35 12.38 8.44
N GLY A 49 9.89 11.32 9.10
CA GLY A 49 8.97 11.44 10.24
C GLY A 49 7.50 11.68 9.86
N GLN A 50 7.14 11.69 8.57
CA GLN A 50 5.74 11.65 8.12
C GLN A 50 5.20 10.23 7.98
N LEU A 51 6.02 9.21 8.20
CA LEU A 51 5.57 7.82 8.17
C LEU A 51 4.65 7.53 9.36
N CYS A 52 3.52 6.87 9.11
CA CYS A 52 2.56 6.48 10.14
C CYS A 52 1.89 5.14 9.79
N TRP A 53 1.27 4.53 10.79
CA TRP A 53 0.42 3.36 10.62
C TRP A 53 -1.04 3.77 10.54
N VAL A 54 -1.79 3.17 9.62
CA VAL A 54 -3.25 3.21 9.65
C VAL A 54 -3.76 1.88 10.18
N ARG A 55 -4.28 1.88 11.41
CA ARG A 55 -4.76 0.68 12.09
C ARG A 55 -6.29 0.66 12.11
N PHE A 56 -6.89 -0.44 11.68
CA PHE A 56 -8.34 -0.65 11.66
C PHE A 56 -8.67 -2.14 11.65
N THR A 57 -9.89 -2.49 12.04
CA THR A 57 -10.42 -3.85 11.92
C THR A 57 -11.06 -4.05 10.53
N PRO A 58 -10.57 -4.96 9.67
CA PRO A 58 -11.20 -5.26 8.39
C PRO A 58 -12.63 -5.79 8.58
N ALA A 59 -13.57 -5.30 7.76
CA ALA A 59 -14.99 -5.68 7.83
C ALA A 59 -15.50 -6.28 6.51
N ALA A 60 -14.97 -5.84 5.37
CA ALA A 60 -15.31 -6.37 4.06
C ALA A 60 -14.18 -6.16 3.05
N VAL A 61 -14.03 -7.10 2.13
CA VAL A 61 -13.11 -7.02 0.99
C VAL A 61 -13.93 -7.17 -0.29
N TYR A 62 -13.49 -6.55 -1.39
CA TYR A 62 -14.22 -6.51 -2.65
C TYR A 62 -13.26 -6.78 -3.80
N MET A 63 -13.73 -7.42 -4.88
CA MET A 63 -12.98 -7.58 -6.12
C MET A 63 -12.73 -6.23 -6.77
N GLN A 64 -11.46 -5.84 -6.89
CA GLN A 64 -11.08 -4.54 -7.50
C GLN A 64 -10.60 -4.69 -8.94
N THR A 65 -10.21 -5.89 -9.36
CA THR A 65 -9.78 -6.13 -10.74
C THR A 65 -10.96 -5.94 -11.69
N PRO A 66 -10.81 -5.13 -12.75
CA PRO A 66 -11.82 -5.00 -13.80
C PRO A 66 -12.25 -6.36 -14.34
N GLY A 67 -13.55 -6.54 -14.56
CA GLY A 67 -14.15 -7.80 -15.02
C GLY A 67 -15.57 -7.98 -14.49
N PRO A 68 -16.25 -9.09 -14.83
CA PRO A 68 -17.66 -9.31 -14.50
C PRO A 68 -17.99 -9.25 -13.00
N ARG A 69 -17.00 -9.52 -12.15
CA ARG A 69 -17.14 -9.58 -10.69
C ARG A 69 -16.64 -8.33 -9.98
N ALA A 70 -16.22 -7.30 -10.72
CA ALA A 70 -15.71 -6.06 -10.12
C ALA A 70 -16.76 -5.44 -9.17
N GLY A 71 -16.34 -5.07 -7.97
CA GLY A 71 -17.21 -4.53 -6.93
C GLY A 71 -17.97 -5.57 -6.10
N GLU A 72 -17.91 -6.86 -6.45
CA GLU A 72 -18.49 -7.92 -5.61
C GLU A 72 -17.73 -8.07 -4.29
N ARG A 73 -18.46 -8.33 -3.20
CA ARG A 73 -17.86 -8.65 -1.90
C ARG A 73 -17.22 -10.04 -1.92
N LEU A 74 -15.97 -10.13 -1.49
CA LEU A 74 -15.28 -11.40 -1.27
C LEU A 74 -15.84 -12.11 -0.02
N ARG A 75 -16.10 -13.41 -0.14
CA ARG A 75 -16.50 -14.28 0.96
C ARG A 75 -15.26 -14.99 1.52
N PRO A 76 -15.17 -15.25 2.83
CA PRO A 76 -14.07 -16.04 3.39
C PRO A 76 -14.03 -17.44 2.74
N GLY A 77 -12.85 -17.90 2.33
CA GLY A 77 -12.63 -19.27 1.83
C GLY A 77 -12.80 -19.50 0.32
N ALA A 78 -12.69 -18.45 -0.50
CA ALA A 78 -12.49 -18.59 -1.95
C ALA A 78 -10.99 -18.62 -2.28
#